data_AF-A0A2V7YWR9-F1
#
_entry.id   AF-A0A2V7YWR9-F1
#
_cell.length_a   1.000
_cell.length_b   1.000
_cell.length_c   1.000
_cell.angle_alpha   90.00
_cell.angle_beta   90.00
_cell.angle_gamma   90.00
#
_symmetry.space_group_name_H-M   'P 1'
#
loop_
_entity.id
_entity.type
_entity.pdbx_description
1 polymer ?
#
loop_
_entity_poly.entity_id
_entity_poly.type
_entity_poly.pdbx_seq_one_letter_code
_entity_poly.pdbx_strand_id
1 'polypeptide(L)' 'MTTRLRCSFCNKSEDEVEKLIAGPNVYICDACVKIAT' A
#
# COMPACT_ATOMS: atom_id res chain seq x y z
N MET A 1 6.63 9.86 -16.91
CA MET A 1 5.76 10.15 -15.74
C MET A 1 5.62 8.87 -14.96
N THR A 2 6.26 8.74 -13.80
CA THR A 2 6.15 7.54 -12.95
C THR A 2 4.94 7.70 -12.04
N THR A 3 3.87 6.97 -12.33
CA THR A 3 2.71 6.84 -11.42
C THR A 3 3.15 6.05 -10.20
N ARG A 4 3.39 6.71 -9.06
CA ARG A 4 3.70 6.04 -7.79
C ARG A 4 2.48 5.29 -7.28
N LEU A 5 2.63 4.00 -7.00
CA LEU A 5 1.57 3.20 -6.39
C LEU A 5 1.39 3.62 -4.93
N ARG A 6 0.14 3.64 -4.47
CA ARG A 6 -0.22 4.08 -3.11
C ARG A 6 -1.15 3.08 -2.46
N CYS A 7 -0.98 2.88 -1.16
CA CYS A 7 -1.89 2.09 -0.35
C CYS A 7 -3.28 2.74 -0.33
N SER A 8 -4.32 1.97 -0.65
CA SER A 8 -5.72 2.41 -0.67
C SER A 8 -6.27 2.77 0.71
N PHE A 9 -5.58 2.41 1.80
CA PHE A 9 -6.05 2.59 3.17
C PHE A 9 -5.37 3.77 3.89
N CYS A 10 -4.03 3.86 3.83
CA CYS A 10 -3.26 4.92 4.50
C CYS A 10 -2.68 5.97 3.53
N ASN A 11 -2.89 5.80 2.22
CA ASN A 11 -2.44 6.69 1.15
C ASN A 11 -0.92 6.88 1.01
N LYS A 12 -0.13 6.11 1.78
CA LYS A 12 1.33 6.05 1.67
C LYS A 12 1.74 5.46 0.33
N SER A 13 2.77 6.04 -0.27
CA SER A 13 3.39 5.53 -1.49
C SER A 13 4.22 4.28 -1.22
N GLU A 14 4.53 3.54 -2.29
CA GLU A 14 5.44 2.38 -2.24
C GLU A 14 6.81 2.71 -1.63
N ASP A 15 7.29 3.96 -1.74
CA ASP A 15 8.54 4.42 -1.15
C ASP A 15 8.47 4.64 0.38
N GLU A 16 7.25 4.78 0.91
CA GLU A 16 7.00 5.11 2.33
C GLU A 16 6.66 3.87 3.17
N VAL A 17 6.61 2.69 2.57
CA VAL A 17 6.23 1.43 3.22
C VAL A 17 7.25 0.34 2.91
N GLU A 18 7.40 -0.62 3.81
CA GLU A 18 8.34 -1.73 3.61
C GLU A 18 7.83 -2.68 2.53
N LYS A 19 6.51 -2.94 2.51
CA LYS A 19 5.85 -3.71 1.47
C LYS A 19 4.52 -3.09 1.07
N LEU A 20 4.31 -3.01 -0.24
CA LEU A 20 3.01 -2.72 -0.85
C LEU A 20 2.53 -3.98 -1.59
N ILE A 21 1.36 -4.46 -1.23
CA ILE A 21 0.74 -5.68 -1.76
C ILE A 21 -0.33 -5.25 -2.75
N ALA A 22 -0.22 -5.75 -4.00
CA ALA A 22 -1.23 -5.55 -5.03
C ALA A 22 -2.29 -6.66 -4.96
N GLY A 23 -3.54 -6.28 -4.75
CA GLY A 23 -4.71 -7.13 -4.90
C GLY A 23 -5.51 -6.78 -6.17
N PRO A 24 -6.62 -7.48 -6.44
CA PRO A 24 -7.49 -7.14 -7.55
C PRO A 24 -8.12 -5.76 -7.34
N ASN A 25 -7.64 -4.76 -8.09
CA ASN A 25 -8.04 -3.34 -8.03
C ASN A 25 -7.77 -2.62 -6.69
N VAL A 26 -6.92 -3.17 -5.82
CA VAL A 26 -6.63 -2.56 -4.50
C VAL A 26 -5.15 -2.70 -4.18
N TYR A 27 -4.59 -1.72 -3.45
CA TYR A 27 -3.23 -1.81 -2.92
C TYR A 27 -3.28 -1.69 -1.40
N ILE A 28 -2.62 -2.58 -0.68
CA ILE A 28 -2.55 -2.56 0.78
C ILE A 28 -1.10 -2.71 1.24
N CYS A 29 -0.66 -1.90 2.20
CA CYS A 29 0.70 -2.00 2.74
C CYS A 29 0.77 -2.89 3.98
N ASP A 30 1.97 -3.36 4.33
CA ASP A 30 2.21 -4.21 5.50
C ASP A 30 1.70 -3.58 6.81
N ALA A 31 1.85 -2.26 6.96
CA ALA A 31 1.38 -1.55 8.15
C ALA A 31 -0.16 -1.64 8.28
N CYS A 32 -0.90 -1.52 7.18
CA CYS A 32 -2.36 -1.66 7.21
C CYS A 32 -2.79 -3.11 7.45
N VAL A 33 -2.05 -4.09 6.94
CA VAL A 33 -2.30 -5.51 7.24
C VAL A 33 -2.11 -5.80 8.72
N LYS A 34 -1.06 -5.28 9.35
CA LYS A 34 -0.78 -5.46 10.79
C LYS A 34 -1.87 -4.85 11.70
N ILE A 35 -2.55 -3.79 11.26
CA ILE A 35 -3.65 -3.15 12.02
C ILE A 35 -4.95 -3.97 11.88
N ALA A 36 -5.09 -4.74 10.81
CA ALA A 36 -6.30 -5.52 10.52
C ALA A 36 -6.34 -6.91 11.20
N THR A 37 -5.30 -7.27 11.96
CA THR A 37 -5.21 -8.49 12.80
C THR A 37 -5.22 -8.09 14.27
#